data_AF-A0A4T0W339-F1
#
_entry.id   AF-A0A4T0W339-F1
#
_cell.length_a   1.000
_cell.length_b   1.000
_cell.length_c   1.000
_cell.angle_alpha   90.00
_cell.angle_beta   90.00
_cell.angle_gamma   90.00
#
_symmetry.space_group_name_H-M   'P 1'
#
loop_
_entity.id
_entity.type
_entity.pdbx_description
1 polymer ?
#
loop_
_entity_poly.entity_id
_entity_poly.type
_entity_poly.pdbx_seq_one_letter_code
_entity_poly.pdbx_strand_id
1 'polypeptide(L)'
;MDSPKSTGVETSSTKSFAPLLFDERRPHQRDLNVRFRLAKFRQRLWDKRQWKHASVSLLRDARSFHWSAAFAWLFTSGWVVSLGLLLFYLGSDYLQWNTAACQPDGNFDVSKRSFSRWSGSGFFQITLAWGRFSFADAKAIDVAWDVVFGRGGQALLALISWRAFADYTATSMQVKPVTYDTFYAIFLQDQPGIYSTLHLIRDFTRSGGLQSRVTMVVMIFVAIFVLLFPTLGGAMSGYSANNDAYVKGYEGTLIPLDEFTIVGYIIHDAWRINMTGDLMLTYPLLTNAQKYGFYGLEDKESTWMGQTLPAPTLNISASWLPRSDFTFGWNWTDPRTGQRPFANFSRAAYAAGNETYRMEYLKANGSCQPMSDPDFSADSARESYEWGFSFLQLYILVVLLLVWTLCIASVWLKARMTMRMRRRHDVPRGYKGVLELAGAIRKELQECNPDDLSHDQLHEEIMKRLRGGRIELEKADSPEPWGLWRGAWAYCKDEKRWVVAILVMIPPFAGLASVDSSFGWWLLVPILSTMLAMTVARSRESRFVLLLAGSVLGTVVFLGAWYGTRQNTRYWWY
;
A
#
# COMPACT_ATOMS: atom_id res chain seq x y z
N MET A 1 101.27 2.43 32.78
CA MET A 1 102.17 3.51 33.23
C MET A 1 101.53 4.83 32.86
N ASP A 2 100.93 5.45 33.87
CA ASP A 2 100.82 6.88 34.18
C ASP A 2 100.51 7.93 33.11
N SER A 3 99.42 8.67 33.40
CA SER A 3 98.95 9.95 32.85
C SER A 3 99.94 11.10 33.13
N PRO A 4 99.84 12.33 32.54
CA PRO A 4 98.97 13.36 33.15
C PRO A 4 98.47 14.56 32.28
N LYS A 5 97.32 15.12 32.73
CA LYS A 5 96.90 16.55 32.99
C LYS A 5 97.49 17.75 32.20
N SER A 6 96.63 18.76 31.89
CA SER A 6 96.56 20.13 32.51
C SER A 6 95.44 21.01 31.86
N THR A 7 94.54 21.68 32.61
CA THR A 7 94.40 23.14 32.96
C THR A 7 94.29 24.12 31.77
N GLY A 8 93.48 25.20 31.70
CA GLY A 8 92.57 25.94 32.58
C GLY A 8 92.44 27.42 32.09
N VAL A 9 91.36 28.11 32.50
CA VAL A 9 91.22 29.59 32.73
C VAL A 9 90.71 30.55 31.62
N GLU A 10 89.87 31.49 32.09
CA GLU A 10 88.91 32.46 31.51
C GLU A 10 89.49 33.80 31.00
N THR A 11 88.71 34.63 30.28
CA THR A 11 88.15 35.93 30.77
C THR A 11 87.49 36.85 29.69
N SER A 12 86.45 37.58 30.14
CA SER A 12 86.10 39.01 29.89
C SER A 12 85.25 39.49 28.68
N SER A 13 83.94 39.65 28.95
CA SER A 13 83.04 40.84 28.81
C SER A 13 83.37 42.02 27.87
N THR A 14 82.42 42.41 27.00
CA THR A 14 81.88 43.78 26.89
C THR A 14 80.54 43.86 26.10
N LYS A 15 79.61 44.70 26.58
CA LYS A 15 78.25 44.95 26.07
C LYS A 15 78.22 45.88 24.84
N SER A 16 77.25 45.71 23.93
CA SER A 16 76.61 46.83 23.21
C SER A 16 75.25 46.46 22.58
N PHE A 17 74.24 47.27 22.94
CA PHE A 17 72.97 47.65 22.30
C PHE A 17 72.26 46.77 21.24
N ALA A 18 70.97 46.50 21.50
CA ALA A 18 69.96 46.03 20.55
C ALA A 18 69.44 47.16 19.62
N PRO A 19 68.75 46.85 18.50
CA PRO A 19 67.29 46.69 18.60
C PRO A 19 66.66 45.55 17.76
N LEU A 20 65.51 45.13 18.29
CA LEU A 20 64.46 44.20 17.85
C LEU A 20 64.08 44.23 16.35
N LEU A 21 63.88 43.03 15.77
CA LEU A 21 62.84 42.76 14.77
C LEU A 21 62.30 41.31 14.88
N PHE A 22 61.03 41.23 15.30
CA PHE A 22 59.98 40.22 15.09
C PHE A 22 60.32 38.71 14.97
N ASP A 23 59.77 37.94 15.92
CA ASP A 23 59.72 36.48 15.98
C ASP A 23 58.51 35.92 15.16
N GLU A 24 58.79 35.21 14.07
CA GLU A 24 57.78 34.60 13.21
C GLU A 24 57.45 33.17 13.68
N ARG A 25 56.29 32.99 14.33
CA ARG A 25 55.78 31.67 14.78
C ARG A 25 55.58 30.72 13.58
N ARG A 26 56.25 29.56 13.61
CA ARG A 26 55.97 28.43 12.70
C ARG A 26 54.55 27.85 12.94
N PRO A 27 53.71 27.68 11.91
CA PRO A 27 52.38 27.06 12.08
C PRO A 27 52.44 25.53 12.22
N HIS A 28 51.46 25.01 12.96
CA HIS A 28 51.30 23.63 13.42
C HIS A 28 51.14 22.61 12.27
N GLN A 29 52.08 21.67 12.15
CA GLN A 29 52.18 20.65 11.09
C GLN A 29 50.95 19.72 10.91
N ARG A 30 50.06 19.65 11.91
CA ARG A 30 48.81 18.86 11.86
C ARG A 30 47.76 19.50 10.95
N ASP A 31 47.64 20.83 10.96
CA ASP A 31 46.61 21.55 10.20
C ASP A 31 46.95 21.58 8.69
N LEU A 32 48.25 21.63 8.37
CA LEU A 32 48.77 21.44 7.02
C LEU A 32 48.43 20.06 6.44
N ASN A 33 48.48 18.99 7.25
CA ASN A 33 48.19 17.64 6.76
C ASN A 33 46.69 17.42 6.48
N VAL A 34 45.81 18.06 7.27
CA VAL A 34 44.36 18.07 7.03
C VAL A 34 44.03 18.91 5.79
N ARG A 35 44.56 20.13 5.69
CA ARG A 35 44.41 20.98 4.51
C ARG A 35 44.97 20.33 3.25
N PHE A 36 46.09 19.62 3.34
CA PHE A 36 46.69 18.89 2.22
C PHE A 36 45.83 17.69 1.81
N ARG A 37 45.24 16.95 2.76
CA ARG A 37 44.27 15.88 2.44
C ARG A 37 43.00 16.44 1.81
N LEU A 38 42.48 17.58 2.29
CA LEU A 38 41.33 18.28 1.73
C LEU A 38 41.62 18.87 0.36
N ALA A 39 42.79 19.45 0.15
CA ALA A 39 43.25 19.95 -1.14
C ALA A 39 43.43 18.81 -2.14
N LYS A 40 44.03 17.69 -1.73
CA LYS A 40 44.18 16.49 -2.57
C LYS A 40 42.84 15.82 -2.87
N PHE A 41 41.89 15.86 -1.94
CA PHE A 41 40.51 15.40 -2.15
C PHE A 41 39.75 16.33 -3.12
N ARG A 42 39.88 17.65 -2.95
CA ARG A 42 39.33 18.69 -3.84
C ARG A 42 39.92 18.60 -5.24
N GLN A 43 41.22 18.33 -5.36
CA GLN A 43 41.92 18.16 -6.63
C GLN A 43 41.49 16.86 -7.35
N ARG A 44 41.22 15.77 -6.62
CA ARG A 44 40.60 14.55 -7.16
C ARG A 44 39.15 14.76 -7.61
N LEU A 45 38.39 15.62 -6.92
CA LEU A 45 37.02 15.98 -7.31
C LEU A 45 36.97 16.87 -8.56
N TRP A 46 38.06 17.54 -8.94
CA TRP A 46 38.07 18.57 -9.99
C TRP A 46 38.89 18.22 -11.24
N ASP A 47 39.45 17.01 -11.32
CA ASP A 47 40.20 16.60 -12.50
C ASP A 47 39.25 16.31 -13.67
N LYS A 48 39.14 17.28 -14.60
CA LYS A 48 38.30 17.19 -15.80
C LYS A 48 38.56 15.92 -16.61
N ARG A 49 39.79 15.40 -16.60
CA ARG A 49 40.13 14.14 -17.31
C ARG A 49 39.44 12.96 -16.65
N GLN A 50 39.47 12.86 -15.32
CA GLN A 50 38.80 11.77 -14.60
C GLN A 50 37.27 11.83 -14.77
N TRP A 51 36.67 13.02 -14.74
CA TRP A 51 35.24 13.18 -15.04
C TRP A 51 34.88 12.79 -16.46
N LYS A 52 35.72 13.13 -17.45
CA LYS A 52 35.52 12.71 -18.83
C LYS A 52 35.64 11.18 -18.98
N HIS A 53 36.61 10.57 -18.31
CA HIS A 53 36.75 9.11 -18.29
C HIS A 53 35.59 8.41 -17.57
N ALA A 54 35.14 8.94 -16.44
CA ALA A 54 34.02 8.39 -15.67
C ALA A 54 32.69 8.55 -16.40
N SER A 55 32.44 9.69 -17.06
CA SER A 55 31.23 9.92 -17.88
C SER A 55 31.21 9.09 -19.16
N VAL A 56 32.34 8.94 -19.85
CA VAL A 56 32.45 8.04 -21.01
C VAL A 56 32.28 6.58 -20.59
N SER A 57 32.83 6.18 -19.44
CA SER A 57 32.64 4.84 -18.87
C SER A 57 31.20 4.62 -18.45
N LEU A 58 30.54 5.63 -17.88
CA LEU A 58 29.12 5.61 -17.53
C LEU A 58 28.23 5.51 -18.78
N LEU A 59 28.55 6.23 -19.86
CA LEU A 59 27.84 6.10 -21.14
C LEU A 59 28.02 4.72 -21.76
N ARG A 60 29.20 4.12 -21.66
CA ARG A 60 29.48 2.75 -22.13
C ARG A 60 28.76 1.72 -21.27
N ASP A 61 28.79 1.88 -19.95
CA ASP A 61 28.08 1.02 -19.00
C ASP A 61 26.56 1.13 -19.21
N ALA A 62 26.03 2.36 -19.33
CA ALA A 62 24.62 2.61 -19.64
C ALA A 62 24.20 2.00 -20.97
N ARG A 63 25.01 2.09 -22.03
CA ARG A 63 24.67 1.52 -23.35
C ARG A 63 24.79 -0.01 -23.38
N SER A 64 25.65 -0.60 -22.55
CA SER A 64 25.77 -2.06 -22.39
C SER A 64 24.82 -2.65 -21.35
N PHE A 65 24.10 -1.79 -20.62
CA PHE A 65 23.12 -2.18 -19.63
C PHE A 65 21.84 -2.66 -20.32
N HIS A 66 21.33 -3.81 -19.89
CA HIS A 66 20.10 -4.38 -20.45
C HIS A 66 18.89 -3.62 -19.89
N TRP A 67 18.60 -2.46 -20.48
CA TRP A 67 17.52 -1.55 -20.05
C TRP A 67 16.17 -2.26 -19.92
N SER A 68 15.86 -3.22 -20.79
CA SER A 68 14.63 -4.02 -20.70
C SER A 68 14.51 -4.78 -19.38
N ALA A 69 15.61 -5.36 -18.88
CA ALA A 69 15.63 -6.03 -17.59
C ALA A 69 15.50 -5.03 -16.43
N ALA A 70 16.11 -3.84 -16.57
CA ALA A 70 16.04 -2.80 -15.54
C ALA A 70 14.64 -2.19 -15.43
N PHE A 71 13.98 -1.90 -16.55
CA PHE A 71 12.60 -1.44 -16.58
C PHE A 71 11.64 -2.51 -16.03
N ALA A 72 11.86 -3.79 -16.37
CA ALA A 72 11.08 -4.87 -15.78
C ALA A 72 11.25 -4.92 -14.25
N TRP A 73 12.48 -4.78 -13.75
CA TRP A 73 12.73 -4.72 -12.31
C TRP A 73 12.09 -3.50 -11.63
N LEU A 74 12.22 -2.31 -12.20
CA LEU A 74 11.60 -1.08 -11.69
C LEU A 74 10.08 -1.18 -11.68
N PHE A 75 9.49 -1.77 -12.73
CA PHE A 75 8.05 -1.99 -12.80
C PHE A 75 7.60 -2.98 -11.71
N THR A 76 8.30 -4.10 -11.53
CA THR A 76 7.97 -5.07 -10.48
C THR A 76 8.16 -4.51 -9.06
N SER A 77 9.21 -3.73 -8.81
CA SER A 77 9.42 -3.12 -7.49
C SER A 77 8.39 -2.02 -7.22
N GLY A 78 8.08 -1.18 -8.23
CA GLY A 78 7.02 -0.20 -8.17
C GLY A 78 5.68 -0.85 -7.85
N TRP A 79 5.33 -1.93 -8.55
CA TRP A 79 4.12 -2.72 -8.30
C TRP A 79 4.01 -3.23 -6.85
N VAL A 80 5.08 -3.82 -6.30
CA VAL A 80 5.09 -4.30 -4.91
C VAL A 80 4.93 -3.15 -3.92
N VAL A 81 5.63 -2.03 -4.14
CA VAL A 81 5.52 -0.84 -3.30
C VAL A 81 4.10 -0.26 -3.37
N SER A 82 3.50 -0.17 -4.56
CA SER A 82 2.13 0.31 -4.75
C SER A 82 1.11 -0.55 -4.02
N LEU A 83 1.20 -1.88 -4.12
CA LEU A 83 0.31 -2.78 -3.38
C LEU A 83 0.52 -2.65 -1.86
N GLY A 84 1.77 -2.49 -1.40
CA GLY A 84 2.06 -2.25 0.02
C GLY A 84 1.48 -0.94 0.54
N LEU A 85 1.61 0.14 -0.23
CA LEU A 85 1.00 1.44 0.08
C LEU A 85 -0.53 1.36 0.05
N LEU A 86 -1.11 0.62 -0.89
CA LEU A 86 -2.56 0.40 -0.96
C LEU A 86 -3.07 -0.34 0.29
N LEU A 87 -2.38 -1.40 0.74
CA LEU A 87 -2.73 -2.08 1.99
C LEU A 87 -2.63 -1.16 3.20
N PHE A 88 -1.56 -0.36 3.28
CA PHE A 88 -1.40 0.61 4.36
C PHE A 88 -2.55 1.62 4.37
N TYR A 89 -2.92 2.14 3.21
CA TYR A 89 -4.02 3.09 3.08
C TYR A 89 -5.37 2.47 3.43
N LEU A 90 -5.70 1.29 2.89
CA LEU A 90 -6.92 0.55 3.18
C LEU A 90 -7.03 0.21 4.68
N GLY A 91 -5.91 -0.19 5.30
CA GLY A 91 -5.85 -0.52 6.72
C GLY A 91 -5.84 0.68 7.66
N SER A 92 -5.69 1.90 7.14
CA SER A 92 -5.66 3.11 7.96
C SER A 92 -7.06 3.58 8.36
N ASP A 93 -7.15 4.18 9.55
CA ASP A 93 -8.39 4.74 10.08
C ASP A 93 -8.83 6.03 9.36
N TYR A 94 -7.96 6.60 8.50
CA TYR A 94 -8.26 7.81 7.72
C TYR A 94 -9.47 7.63 6.78
N LEU A 95 -9.80 6.39 6.40
CA LEU A 95 -10.94 6.07 5.55
C LEU A 95 -12.24 5.77 6.34
N GLN A 96 -12.31 5.99 7.66
CA GLN A 96 -13.51 5.72 8.49
C GLN A 96 -14.67 6.72 8.33
N TRP A 97 -14.75 7.46 7.22
CA TRP A 97 -15.59 8.66 7.09
C TRP A 97 -16.99 8.46 6.49
N ASN A 98 -17.58 7.26 6.59
CA ASN A 98 -19.01 7.09 6.26
C ASN A 98 -19.85 7.10 7.54
N THR A 99 -20.20 8.31 7.99
CA THR A 99 -21.25 8.56 9.00
C THR A 99 -22.61 8.66 8.30
N ALA A 100 -23.04 7.60 7.65
CA ALA A 100 -24.39 7.50 7.09
C ALA A 100 -25.31 6.82 8.11
N ALA A 101 -26.57 7.23 8.17
CA ALA A 101 -27.56 6.52 8.99
C ALA A 101 -27.95 5.17 8.37
N CYS A 102 -27.88 5.08 7.05
CA CYS A 102 -27.99 3.83 6.33
C CYS A 102 -26.64 3.16 6.23
N GLN A 103 -26.48 2.08 6.96
CA GLN A 103 -25.25 1.32 6.98
C GLN A 103 -25.21 0.33 5.81
N PRO A 104 -24.03 -0.03 5.30
CA PRO A 104 -23.87 -1.02 4.23
C PRO A 104 -24.49 -2.39 4.55
N ASP A 105 -24.68 -2.68 5.84
CA ASP A 105 -25.32 -3.90 6.32
C ASP A 105 -26.85 -3.91 6.29
N GLY A 106 -27.45 -2.83 5.76
CA GLY A 106 -28.88 -2.64 5.71
C GLY A 106 -29.47 -2.18 7.04
N ASN A 107 -28.64 -2.02 8.08
CA ASN A 107 -29.11 -1.49 9.36
C ASN A 107 -29.26 0.04 9.31
N PHE A 108 -30.29 0.51 9.98
CA PHE A 108 -30.54 1.92 10.20
C PHE A 108 -30.00 2.35 11.57
N ASP A 109 -29.10 3.33 11.60
CA ASP A 109 -28.54 3.92 12.83
C ASP A 109 -28.68 5.44 12.85
N VAL A 110 -29.65 5.92 13.63
CA VAL A 110 -29.89 7.35 13.91
C VAL A 110 -28.66 8.05 14.47
N SER A 111 -27.83 7.33 15.23
CA SER A 111 -26.65 7.91 15.88
C SER A 111 -25.48 8.11 14.92
N LYS A 112 -25.64 7.75 13.63
CA LYS A 112 -24.65 7.89 12.55
C LYS A 112 -23.27 7.40 13.00
N ARG A 113 -23.20 6.33 13.81
CA ARG A 113 -21.92 5.78 14.27
C ARG A 113 -21.17 5.22 13.07
N SER A 114 -19.84 5.29 13.12
CA SER A 114 -19.02 4.71 12.06
C SER A 114 -19.22 3.19 12.04
N PHE A 115 -19.65 2.67 10.90
CA PHE A 115 -19.63 1.23 10.67
C PHE A 115 -18.20 0.74 10.58
N SER A 116 -17.88 -0.29 11.35
CA SER A 116 -16.59 -0.94 11.24
C SER A 116 -16.53 -1.70 9.92
N ARG A 117 -15.73 -1.21 8.98
CA ARG A 117 -15.45 -1.90 7.69
C ARG A 117 -14.82 -3.28 7.88
N TRP A 118 -14.26 -3.57 9.06
CA TRP A 118 -13.75 -4.88 9.45
C TRP A 118 -14.83 -5.84 9.95
N SER A 119 -16.09 -5.39 10.05
CA SER A 119 -17.21 -6.25 10.41
C SER A 119 -17.43 -7.34 9.37
N GLY A 120 -17.61 -8.58 9.82
CA GLY A 120 -17.91 -9.71 8.95
C GLY A 120 -19.22 -9.57 8.16
N SER A 121 -20.17 -8.77 8.64
CA SER A 121 -21.40 -8.45 7.90
C SER A 121 -21.10 -7.79 6.55
N GLY A 122 -20.03 -6.98 6.49
CA GLY A 122 -19.60 -6.26 5.30
C GLY A 122 -18.88 -7.11 4.25
N PHE A 123 -18.70 -8.42 4.45
CA PHE A 123 -17.86 -9.25 3.57
C PHE A 123 -18.42 -9.34 2.15
N PHE A 124 -19.74 -9.40 1.96
CA PHE A 124 -20.37 -9.43 0.63
C PHE A 124 -21.09 -8.12 0.28
N GLN A 125 -20.87 -7.07 1.08
CA GLN A 125 -21.55 -5.80 0.93
C GLN A 125 -20.60 -4.74 0.39
N ILE A 126 -21.15 -3.83 -0.39
CA ILE A 126 -20.39 -2.72 -0.96
C ILE A 126 -20.21 -1.70 0.17
N THR A 127 -18.99 -1.66 0.69
CA THR A 127 -18.61 -0.82 1.86
C THR A 127 -17.73 0.36 1.44
N LEU A 128 -17.19 0.31 0.23
CA LEU A 128 -16.49 1.39 -0.45
C LEU A 128 -17.20 1.67 -1.77
N ALA A 129 -18.27 2.46 -1.71
CA ALA A 129 -19.07 2.83 -2.86
C ALA A 129 -18.87 4.30 -3.23
N TRP A 130 -19.10 4.63 -4.50
CA TRP A 130 -19.15 6.01 -4.94
C TRP A 130 -20.00 6.18 -6.20
N GLY A 131 -20.38 7.43 -6.45
CA GLY A 131 -21.09 7.84 -7.65
C GLY A 131 -22.61 7.68 -7.55
N ARG A 132 -23.29 8.36 -8.47
CA ARG A 132 -24.74 8.22 -8.70
C ARG A 132 -24.93 7.86 -10.16
N PHE A 133 -25.33 6.63 -10.39
CA PHE A 133 -25.43 6.01 -11.71
C PHE A 133 -26.85 5.53 -11.95
N SER A 134 -27.25 5.46 -13.22
CA SER A 134 -28.42 4.66 -13.57
C SER A 134 -28.11 3.18 -13.40
N PHE A 135 -29.14 2.33 -13.25
CA PHE A 135 -28.96 0.88 -13.22
C PHE A 135 -28.14 0.37 -14.41
N ALA A 136 -28.41 0.90 -15.61
CA ALA A 136 -27.73 0.48 -16.83
C ALA A 136 -26.23 0.83 -16.80
N ASP A 137 -25.89 2.03 -16.32
CA ASP A 137 -24.50 2.49 -16.24
C ASP A 137 -23.71 1.71 -15.17
N ALA A 138 -24.29 1.55 -13.97
CA ALA A 138 -23.67 0.78 -12.90
C ALA A 138 -23.41 -0.67 -13.31
N LYS A 139 -24.39 -1.29 -13.98
CA LYS A 139 -24.24 -2.64 -14.52
C LYS A 139 -23.22 -2.73 -15.64
N ALA A 140 -23.14 -1.72 -16.51
CA ALA A 140 -22.13 -1.68 -17.57
C ALA A 140 -20.71 -1.57 -17.00
N ILE A 141 -20.52 -0.74 -15.95
CA ILE A 141 -19.24 -0.62 -15.24
C ILE A 141 -18.84 -1.96 -14.61
N ASP A 142 -19.78 -2.63 -13.94
CA ASP A 142 -19.56 -3.92 -13.29
C ASP A 142 -19.17 -5.02 -14.30
N VAL A 143 -19.90 -5.12 -15.42
CA VAL A 143 -19.55 -6.05 -16.50
C VAL A 143 -18.19 -5.73 -17.13
N ALA A 144 -17.89 -4.44 -17.34
CA ALA A 144 -16.60 -4.02 -17.88
C ALA A 144 -15.45 -4.38 -16.93
N TRP A 145 -15.65 -4.23 -15.62
CA TRP A 145 -14.70 -4.64 -14.60
C TRP A 145 -14.44 -6.15 -14.64
N ASP A 146 -15.49 -6.97 -14.66
CA ASP A 146 -15.37 -8.44 -14.71
C ASP A 146 -14.62 -8.93 -15.95
N VAL A 147 -14.82 -8.28 -17.10
CA VAL A 147 -14.14 -8.64 -18.34
C VAL A 147 -12.69 -8.17 -18.33
N VAL A 148 -12.44 -6.88 -18.06
CA VAL A 148 -11.10 -6.29 -18.18
C VAL A 148 -10.23 -6.69 -17.00
N PHE A 149 -10.68 -6.42 -15.78
CA PHE A 149 -9.95 -6.76 -14.58
C PHE A 149 -9.99 -8.26 -14.34
N GLY A 150 -11.17 -8.88 -14.30
CA GLY A 150 -11.32 -10.31 -13.99
C GLY A 150 -10.65 -11.20 -15.04
N ARG A 151 -11.17 -11.25 -16.27
CA ARG A 151 -10.65 -12.14 -17.33
C ARG A 151 -9.33 -11.66 -17.91
N GLY A 152 -9.21 -10.37 -18.20
CA GLY A 152 -7.95 -9.78 -18.72
C GLY A 152 -6.81 -9.90 -17.73
N GLY A 153 -7.06 -9.60 -16.46
CA GLY A 153 -6.08 -9.79 -15.38
C GLY A 153 -5.71 -11.26 -15.18
N GLN A 154 -6.68 -12.19 -15.20
CA GLN A 154 -6.39 -13.63 -15.13
C GLN A 154 -5.46 -14.08 -16.26
N ALA A 155 -5.72 -13.67 -17.51
CA ALA A 155 -4.88 -14.01 -18.64
C ALA A 155 -3.45 -13.48 -18.47
N LEU A 156 -3.30 -12.23 -18.01
CA LEU A 156 -2.00 -11.64 -17.72
C LEU A 156 -1.23 -12.38 -16.62
N LEU A 157 -1.89 -12.67 -15.50
CA LEU A 157 -1.31 -13.41 -14.38
C LEU A 157 -0.90 -14.83 -14.80
N ALA A 158 -1.73 -15.51 -15.60
CA ALA A 158 -1.44 -16.82 -16.16
C ALA A 158 -0.20 -16.79 -17.06
N LEU A 159 -0.10 -15.82 -17.97
CA LEU A 159 1.03 -15.66 -18.88
C LEU A 159 2.35 -15.43 -18.13
N ILE A 160 2.34 -14.55 -17.12
CA ILE A 160 3.53 -14.27 -16.31
C ILE A 160 3.92 -15.51 -15.49
N SER A 161 2.95 -16.14 -14.83
CA SER A 161 3.18 -17.34 -14.02
C SER A 161 3.73 -18.49 -14.85
N TRP A 162 3.15 -18.71 -16.04
CA TRP A 162 3.58 -19.73 -16.98
C TRP A 162 5.05 -19.58 -17.39
N ARG A 163 5.48 -18.36 -17.73
CA ARG A 163 6.89 -18.11 -18.09
C ARG A 163 7.83 -18.45 -16.94
N ALA A 164 7.50 -18.04 -15.72
CA ALA A 164 8.31 -18.36 -14.54
C ALA A 164 8.35 -19.87 -14.25
N PHE A 165 7.22 -20.56 -14.42
CA PHE A 165 7.11 -22.00 -14.23
C PHE A 165 7.92 -22.79 -15.26
N ALA A 166 7.82 -22.43 -16.54
CA ALA A 166 8.57 -23.09 -17.60
C ALA A 166 10.09 -22.96 -17.40
N ASP A 167 10.56 -21.76 -17.03
CA ASP A 167 11.98 -21.51 -16.75
C ASP A 167 12.45 -22.34 -15.54
N TYR A 168 11.65 -22.42 -14.47
CA TYR A 168 11.99 -23.22 -13.30
C TYR A 168 12.00 -24.72 -13.60
N THR A 169 10.97 -25.24 -14.28
CA THR A 169 10.89 -26.66 -14.63
C THR A 169 12.07 -27.07 -15.49
N ALA A 170 12.48 -26.25 -16.47
CA ALA A 170 13.66 -26.52 -17.29
C ALA A 170 14.95 -26.66 -16.46
N THR A 171 15.13 -25.82 -15.43
CA THR A 171 16.29 -25.93 -14.54
C THR A 171 16.24 -27.15 -13.62
N SER A 172 15.04 -27.58 -13.23
CA SER A 172 14.83 -28.76 -12.40
C SER A 172 14.99 -30.07 -13.18
N MET A 173 14.61 -30.08 -14.46
CA MET A 173 14.76 -31.22 -15.36
C MET A 173 16.20 -31.64 -15.63
N GLN A 174 17.16 -30.78 -15.30
CA GLN A 174 18.60 -31.08 -15.37
C GLN A 174 19.11 -31.82 -14.13
N VAL A 175 18.28 -31.96 -13.09
CA VAL A 175 18.65 -32.56 -11.80
C VAL A 175 17.77 -33.76 -11.49
N LYS A 176 16.49 -33.69 -11.89
CA LYS A 176 15.55 -34.80 -11.76
C LYS A 176 14.78 -34.99 -13.07
N PRO A 177 14.63 -36.23 -13.54
CA PRO A 177 13.85 -36.53 -14.72
C PRO A 177 12.36 -36.20 -14.49
N VAL A 178 11.69 -35.71 -15.53
CA VAL A 178 10.27 -35.31 -15.52
C VAL A 178 9.50 -36.14 -16.56
N THR A 179 8.21 -36.40 -16.35
CA THR A 179 7.37 -37.20 -17.26
C THR A 179 7.24 -36.56 -18.64
N TYR A 180 7.07 -37.37 -19.69
CA TYR A 180 6.85 -36.86 -21.06
C TYR A 180 5.62 -35.95 -21.15
N ASP A 181 4.53 -36.29 -20.46
CA ASP A 181 3.31 -35.49 -20.42
C ASP A 181 3.56 -34.09 -19.82
N THR A 182 4.33 -34.01 -18.74
CA THR A 182 4.71 -32.72 -18.12
C THR A 182 5.62 -31.91 -19.03
N PHE A 183 6.57 -32.56 -19.74
CA PHE A 183 7.43 -31.88 -20.70
C PHE A 183 6.62 -31.33 -21.88
N TYR A 184 5.73 -32.14 -22.43
CA TYR A 184 4.84 -31.75 -23.51
C TYR A 184 3.95 -30.57 -23.11
N ALA A 185 3.31 -30.66 -21.95
CA ALA A 185 2.48 -29.60 -21.38
C ALA A 185 3.23 -28.26 -21.26
N ILE A 186 4.48 -28.27 -20.80
CA ILE A 186 5.23 -27.03 -20.48
C ILE A 186 5.97 -26.43 -21.67
N PHE A 187 6.54 -27.28 -22.54
CA PHE A 187 7.48 -26.83 -23.58
C PHE A 187 6.94 -26.92 -25.01
N LEU A 188 5.87 -27.69 -25.23
CA LEU A 188 5.25 -27.90 -26.54
C LEU A 188 3.86 -27.28 -26.64
N GLN A 189 3.15 -27.11 -25.52
CA GLN A 189 1.88 -26.40 -25.49
C GLN A 189 2.13 -24.89 -25.29
N ASP A 190 1.91 -24.09 -26.33
CA ASP A 190 2.18 -22.65 -26.31
C ASP A 190 1.22 -21.84 -25.41
N GLN A 191 0.14 -22.46 -24.90
CA GLN A 191 -0.84 -21.80 -24.06
C GLN A 191 -1.21 -22.61 -22.80
N PRO A 192 -1.42 -21.93 -21.65
CA PRO A 192 -1.90 -22.58 -20.44
C PRO A 192 -3.36 -23.01 -20.60
N GLY A 193 -3.57 -24.30 -20.90
CA GLY A 193 -4.90 -24.93 -20.87
C GLY A 193 -5.30 -25.36 -19.45
N ILE A 194 -6.60 -25.40 -19.17
CA ILE A 194 -7.14 -25.90 -17.89
C ILE A 194 -6.71 -27.36 -17.67
N TYR A 195 -6.80 -28.20 -18.71
CA TYR A 195 -6.41 -29.60 -18.65
C TYR A 195 -4.90 -29.78 -18.41
N SER A 196 -4.08 -28.95 -19.06
CA SER A 196 -2.62 -28.92 -18.86
C SER A 196 -2.26 -28.55 -17.42
N THR A 197 -2.93 -27.55 -16.86
CA THR A 197 -2.70 -27.10 -15.48
C THR A 197 -3.09 -28.16 -14.46
N LEU A 198 -4.25 -28.82 -14.64
CA LEU A 198 -4.69 -29.91 -13.77
C LEU A 198 -3.78 -31.14 -13.87
N HIS A 199 -3.31 -31.48 -15.06
CA HIS A 199 -2.35 -32.57 -15.26
C HIS A 199 -1.03 -32.26 -14.58
N LEU A 200 -0.50 -31.04 -14.72
CA LEU A 200 0.71 -30.60 -14.02
C LEU A 200 0.56 -30.68 -12.49
N ILE A 201 -0.58 -30.27 -11.93
CA ILE A 201 -0.86 -30.40 -10.50
C ILE A 201 -0.87 -31.88 -10.07
N ARG A 202 -1.51 -32.76 -10.86
CA ARG A 202 -1.57 -34.20 -10.59
C ARG A 202 -0.18 -34.85 -10.66
N ASP A 203 0.59 -34.54 -11.69
CA ASP A 203 1.92 -35.11 -11.89
C ASP A 203 2.90 -34.62 -10.81
N PHE A 204 2.86 -33.35 -10.43
CA PHE A 204 3.71 -32.83 -9.35
C PHE A 204 3.35 -33.35 -7.95
N THR A 205 2.10 -33.75 -7.74
CA THR A 205 1.65 -34.32 -6.46
C THR A 205 1.87 -35.83 -6.37
N ARG A 206 1.80 -36.57 -7.48
CA ARG A 206 1.88 -38.05 -7.48
C ARG A 206 3.19 -38.64 -8.00
N SER A 207 3.87 -37.99 -8.95
CA SER A 207 5.13 -38.48 -9.52
C SER A 207 6.30 -37.78 -8.84
N GLY A 208 7.39 -38.50 -8.55
CA GLY A 208 8.52 -38.04 -7.72
C GLY A 208 9.05 -36.67 -8.14
N GLY A 209 8.57 -35.62 -7.46
CA GLY A 209 8.51 -34.26 -8.03
C GLY A 209 9.84 -33.54 -8.25
N LEU A 210 9.72 -32.29 -8.70
CA LEU A 210 10.82 -31.36 -9.02
C LEU A 210 11.88 -31.28 -7.91
N GLN A 211 13.02 -30.63 -8.20
CA GLN A 211 14.15 -30.52 -7.28
C GLN A 211 13.74 -29.99 -5.90
N SER A 212 12.70 -29.14 -5.81
CA SER A 212 12.24 -28.55 -4.55
C SER A 212 10.75 -28.75 -4.29
N ARG A 213 10.41 -29.42 -3.18
CA ARG A 213 9.01 -29.58 -2.71
C ARG A 213 8.33 -28.25 -2.40
N VAL A 214 9.07 -27.30 -1.80
CA VAL A 214 8.56 -25.95 -1.49
C VAL A 214 8.15 -25.22 -2.78
N THR A 215 8.96 -25.30 -3.83
CA THR A 215 8.63 -24.64 -5.10
C THR A 215 7.40 -25.25 -5.77
N MET A 216 7.18 -26.56 -5.63
CA MET A 216 5.95 -27.20 -6.14
C MET A 216 4.70 -26.71 -5.41
N VAL A 217 4.73 -26.61 -4.08
CA VAL A 217 3.60 -26.06 -3.30
C VAL A 217 3.29 -24.63 -3.73
N VAL A 218 4.32 -23.81 -3.95
CA VAL A 218 4.18 -22.44 -4.45
C VAL A 218 3.54 -22.42 -5.84
N MET A 219 3.97 -23.28 -6.75
CA MET A 219 3.39 -23.37 -8.10
C MET A 219 1.90 -23.76 -8.06
N ILE A 220 1.53 -24.73 -7.22
CA ILE A 220 0.13 -25.16 -7.04
C ILE A 220 -0.72 -24.02 -6.46
N PHE A 221 -0.23 -23.37 -5.39
CA PHE A 221 -0.91 -22.23 -4.79
C PHE A 221 -1.17 -21.11 -5.81
N VAL A 222 -0.15 -20.75 -6.59
CA VAL A 222 -0.27 -19.74 -7.65
C VAL A 222 -1.25 -20.18 -8.73
N ALA A 223 -1.24 -21.44 -9.16
CA ALA A 223 -2.18 -21.95 -10.15
C ALA A 223 -3.64 -21.85 -9.66
N ILE A 224 -3.90 -22.24 -8.41
CA ILE A 224 -5.23 -22.10 -7.79
C ILE A 224 -5.65 -20.63 -7.71
N PHE A 225 -4.75 -19.74 -7.27
CA PHE A 225 -5.03 -18.30 -7.21
C PHE A 225 -5.39 -17.72 -8.58
N VAL A 226 -4.62 -18.04 -9.63
CA VAL A 226 -4.90 -17.59 -11.00
C VAL A 226 -6.26 -18.10 -11.50
N LEU A 227 -6.65 -19.33 -11.14
CA LEU A 227 -7.97 -19.87 -11.50
C LEU A 227 -9.11 -19.15 -10.76
N LEU A 228 -8.93 -18.82 -9.48
CA LEU A 228 -9.93 -18.13 -8.66
C LEU A 228 -9.99 -16.61 -8.91
N PHE A 229 -8.99 -16.04 -9.58
CA PHE A 229 -8.84 -14.60 -9.73
C PHE A 229 -10.07 -13.87 -10.31
N PRO A 230 -10.73 -14.33 -11.41
CA PRO A 230 -11.94 -13.67 -11.90
C PRO A 230 -13.10 -13.74 -10.90
N THR A 231 -13.25 -14.88 -10.20
CA THR A 231 -14.30 -15.06 -9.21
C THR A 231 -14.10 -14.13 -8.02
N LEU A 232 -12.86 -13.99 -7.53
CA LEU A 232 -12.53 -13.03 -6.48
C LEU A 232 -12.71 -11.59 -6.96
N GLY A 233 -12.35 -11.31 -8.21
CA GLY A 233 -12.47 -9.99 -8.83
C GLY A 233 -13.92 -9.51 -8.95
N GLY A 234 -14.84 -10.39 -9.35
CA GLY A 234 -16.26 -10.09 -9.44
C GLY A 234 -17.00 -10.16 -8.10
N ALA A 235 -16.57 -11.03 -7.18
CA ALA A 235 -17.17 -11.08 -5.84
C ALA A 235 -16.87 -9.83 -5.00
N MET A 236 -15.73 -9.17 -5.24
CA MET A 236 -15.31 -8.01 -4.46
C MET A 236 -15.92 -6.69 -4.95
N SER A 237 -16.41 -6.64 -6.19
CA SER A 237 -17.04 -5.46 -6.77
C SER A 237 -18.54 -5.68 -6.95
N GLY A 238 -19.26 -4.59 -7.12
CA GLY A 238 -20.67 -4.64 -7.45
C GLY A 238 -21.31 -3.27 -7.43
N TYR A 239 -22.63 -3.26 -7.58
CA TYR A 239 -23.45 -2.06 -7.41
C TYR A 239 -24.61 -2.30 -6.45
N SER A 240 -24.96 -1.26 -5.70
CA SER A 240 -26.10 -1.20 -4.78
C SER A 240 -26.98 0.01 -5.13
N ALA A 241 -28.25 -0.05 -4.76
CA ALA A 241 -29.09 1.15 -4.79
C ALA A 241 -28.59 2.13 -3.72
N ASN A 242 -28.52 3.41 -4.06
CA ASN A 242 -28.29 4.47 -3.08
C ASN A 242 -29.49 4.49 -2.15
N ASN A 243 -29.26 4.41 -0.84
CA ASN A 243 -30.34 4.40 0.15
C ASN A 243 -30.28 5.65 1.01
N ASP A 244 -31.43 6.31 1.13
CA ASP A 244 -31.65 7.40 2.06
C ASP A 244 -32.40 6.91 3.30
N ALA A 245 -32.14 7.57 4.41
CA ALA A 245 -32.69 7.25 5.71
C ALA A 245 -34.04 7.97 5.90
N TYR A 246 -35.10 7.22 6.21
CA TYR A 246 -36.44 7.75 6.49
C TYR A 246 -36.95 7.23 7.83
N VAL A 247 -37.78 8.04 8.50
CA VAL A 247 -38.46 7.66 9.75
C VAL A 247 -39.97 7.83 9.55
N LYS A 248 -40.74 6.84 9.99
CA LYS A 248 -42.20 6.92 9.95
C LYS A 248 -42.73 7.83 11.06
N GLY A 249 -43.30 8.97 10.69
CA GLY A 249 -43.95 9.93 11.59
C GLY A 249 -45.17 9.33 12.29
N TYR A 250 -45.73 10.05 13.28
CA TYR A 250 -46.88 9.56 14.05
C TYR A 250 -48.14 9.36 13.19
N GLU A 251 -48.32 10.19 12.17
CA GLU A 251 -49.39 10.08 11.17
C GLU A 251 -49.13 8.99 10.12
N GLY A 252 -47.97 8.34 10.18
CA GLY A 252 -47.58 7.26 9.27
C GLY A 252 -46.90 7.71 7.97
N THR A 253 -46.69 9.01 7.78
CA THR A 253 -45.89 9.59 6.68
C THR A 253 -44.40 9.28 6.86
N LEU A 254 -43.67 9.13 5.76
CA LEU A 254 -42.21 8.95 5.79
C LEU A 254 -41.53 10.31 5.75
N ILE A 255 -40.77 10.62 6.79
CA ILE A 255 -40.03 11.87 6.94
C ILE A 255 -38.53 11.55 6.72
N PRO A 256 -37.82 12.23 5.82
CA PRO A 256 -36.38 12.06 5.65
C PRO A 256 -35.64 12.33 6.96
N LEU A 257 -34.64 11.51 7.30
CA LEU A 257 -33.89 11.65 8.55
C LEU A 257 -33.17 13.00 8.65
N ASP A 258 -32.79 13.59 7.52
CA ASP A 258 -32.09 14.87 7.47
C ASP A 258 -32.99 16.06 7.82
N GLU A 259 -34.32 15.88 7.83
CA GLU A 259 -35.27 16.87 8.36
C GLU A 259 -35.34 16.86 9.89
N PHE A 260 -34.85 15.79 10.55
CA PHE A 260 -34.86 15.69 12.00
C PHE A 260 -33.69 16.47 12.60
N THR A 261 -34.03 17.40 13.48
CA THR A 261 -33.06 18.22 14.22
C THR A 261 -33.07 17.85 15.70
N ILE A 262 -31.90 17.78 16.35
CA ILE A 262 -31.88 17.45 17.79
C ILE A 262 -32.42 18.64 18.58
N VAL A 263 -33.37 18.38 19.47
CA VAL A 263 -33.94 19.37 20.39
C VAL A 263 -32.97 19.57 21.56
N GLY A 264 -32.45 20.79 21.68
CA GLY A 264 -31.54 21.14 22.77
C GLY A 264 -32.27 21.51 24.05
N TYR A 265 -33.20 22.47 23.97
CA TYR A 265 -33.96 22.99 25.10
C TYR A 265 -35.45 23.04 24.81
N ILE A 266 -36.27 22.82 25.82
CA ILE A 266 -37.73 22.91 25.76
C ILE A 266 -38.17 23.90 26.83
N ILE A 267 -38.89 24.96 26.45
CA ILE A 267 -39.50 25.92 27.37
C ILE A 267 -40.99 25.59 27.49
N HIS A 268 -41.43 25.11 28.65
CA HIS A 268 -42.81 24.68 28.87
C HIS A 268 -43.79 25.83 29.14
N ASP A 269 -43.28 26.97 29.62
CA ASP A 269 -44.05 28.16 29.95
C ASP A 269 -43.78 29.31 28.97
N ALA A 270 -43.66 28.99 27.68
CA ALA A 270 -43.31 29.95 26.62
C ALA A 270 -44.35 31.08 26.45
N TRP A 271 -45.57 30.93 26.97
CA TRP A 271 -46.58 32.00 27.02
C TRP A 271 -46.10 33.26 27.76
N ARG A 272 -45.14 33.11 28.67
CA ARG A 272 -44.51 34.24 29.39
C ARG A 272 -43.64 35.11 28.50
N ILE A 273 -43.20 34.59 27.35
CA ILE A 273 -42.44 35.31 26.32
C ILE A 273 -43.26 35.50 25.03
N ASN A 274 -44.60 35.53 25.15
CA ASN A 274 -45.53 35.72 24.04
C ASN A 274 -45.45 34.64 22.95
N MET A 275 -45.13 33.40 23.34
CA MET A 275 -45.13 32.23 22.46
C MET A 275 -46.17 31.21 22.94
N THR A 276 -46.70 30.39 22.04
CA THR A 276 -47.75 29.42 22.38
C THR A 276 -47.18 28.02 22.58
N GLY A 277 -47.64 27.34 23.63
CA GLY A 277 -47.27 25.95 23.91
C GLY A 277 -45.81 25.77 24.35
N ASP A 278 -45.29 24.56 24.17
CA ASP A 278 -43.90 24.24 24.44
C ASP A 278 -43.02 24.76 23.29
N LEU A 279 -42.08 25.66 23.60
CA LEU A 279 -41.11 26.17 22.62
C LEU A 279 -39.89 25.25 22.59
N MET A 280 -39.65 24.65 21.42
CA MET A 280 -38.49 23.81 21.17
C MET A 280 -37.35 24.64 20.55
N LEU A 281 -36.16 24.48 21.10
CA LEU A 281 -34.98 25.23 20.68
C LEU A 281 -33.89 24.25 20.23
N THR A 282 -33.64 24.23 18.93
CA THR A 282 -32.57 23.46 18.27
C THR A 282 -31.26 24.25 18.36
N TYR A 283 -30.55 24.07 19.47
CA TYR A 283 -29.24 24.67 19.78
C TYR A 283 -29.04 26.19 19.55
N PRO A 284 -29.86 27.09 20.11
CA PRO A 284 -29.39 28.46 20.30
C PRO A 284 -28.35 28.52 21.43
N LEU A 285 -27.38 29.41 21.31
CA LEU A 285 -26.56 29.88 22.44
C LEU A 285 -27.47 30.49 23.50
N LEU A 286 -27.95 29.67 24.42
CA LEU A 286 -28.77 30.09 25.54
C LEU A 286 -27.91 30.45 26.74
N THR A 287 -27.24 31.60 26.65
CA THR A 287 -26.61 32.27 27.80
C THR A 287 -27.60 32.43 28.97
N ASN A 288 -28.90 32.52 28.66
CA ASN A 288 -29.96 32.65 29.65
C ASN A 288 -30.21 31.33 30.42
N ALA A 289 -30.13 30.16 29.76
CA ALA A 289 -30.23 28.87 30.47
C ALA A 289 -29.03 28.66 31.41
N GLN A 290 -27.85 29.14 31.02
CA GLN A 290 -26.66 29.18 31.89
C GLN A 290 -26.84 30.08 33.11
N LYS A 291 -27.54 31.21 32.94
CA LYS A 291 -27.72 32.22 33.99
C LYS A 291 -28.83 31.89 34.98
N TYR A 292 -29.93 31.29 34.51
CA TYR A 292 -31.17 31.10 35.28
C TYR A 292 -31.48 29.63 35.62
N GLY A 293 -30.71 28.68 35.08
CA GLY A 293 -30.85 27.26 35.39
C GLY A 293 -32.03 26.57 34.68
N PHE A 294 -32.44 25.43 35.23
CA PHE A 294 -33.48 24.55 34.68
C PHE A 294 -34.67 24.41 35.63
N TYR A 295 -35.82 24.00 35.09
CA TYR A 295 -37.08 23.72 35.81
C TYR A 295 -37.70 24.89 36.60
N GLY A 296 -37.30 26.13 36.34
CA GLY A 296 -37.87 27.31 37.01
C GLY A 296 -37.68 27.33 38.54
N LEU A 297 -36.60 26.74 39.04
CA LEU A 297 -36.38 26.56 40.49
C LEU A 297 -35.98 27.84 41.21
N GLU A 298 -35.48 28.85 40.48
CA GLU A 298 -35.06 30.12 41.07
C GLU A 298 -36.22 31.13 41.09
N ASP A 299 -36.58 31.60 42.28
CA ASP A 299 -37.57 32.67 42.51
C ASP A 299 -36.93 34.05 42.34
N LYS A 300 -36.53 34.36 41.10
CA LYS A 300 -35.92 35.64 40.73
C LYS A 300 -36.45 36.12 39.39
N GLU A 301 -36.47 37.43 39.21
CA GLU A 301 -36.73 38.04 37.91
C GLU A 301 -35.67 37.60 36.89
N SER A 302 -36.10 37.37 35.65
CA SER A 302 -35.22 36.89 34.59
C SER A 302 -35.41 37.69 33.32
N THR A 303 -34.37 37.76 32.49
CA THR A 303 -34.44 38.47 31.21
C THR A 303 -34.26 37.47 30.09
N TRP A 304 -35.25 37.40 29.20
CA TRP A 304 -35.30 36.46 28.09
C TRP A 304 -35.61 37.21 26.79
N MET A 305 -34.76 37.06 25.77
CA MET A 305 -34.90 37.74 24.47
C MET A 305 -35.15 39.27 24.58
N GLY A 306 -34.55 39.92 25.58
CA GLY A 306 -34.72 41.36 25.84
C GLY A 306 -35.98 41.75 26.63
N GLN A 307 -36.81 40.78 27.03
CA GLN A 307 -37.99 41.00 27.89
C GLN A 307 -37.68 40.60 29.33
N THR A 308 -38.09 41.42 30.30
CA THR A 308 -38.00 41.11 31.72
C THR A 308 -39.25 40.37 32.17
N LEU A 309 -39.04 39.21 32.81
CA LEU A 309 -40.09 38.34 33.31
C LEU A 309 -40.11 38.38 34.84
N PRO A 310 -41.30 38.45 35.47
CA PRO A 310 -41.43 38.33 36.92
C PRO A 310 -40.95 36.95 37.40
N ALA A 311 -40.59 36.82 38.66
CA ALA A 311 -40.27 35.52 39.24
C ALA A 311 -41.47 34.54 39.19
N PRO A 312 -41.25 33.21 39.09
CA PRO A 312 -39.98 32.51 39.05
C PRO A 312 -39.34 32.47 37.65
N THR A 313 -38.10 32.01 37.53
CA THR A 313 -37.42 31.77 36.24
C THR A 313 -38.21 30.85 35.29
N LEU A 314 -37.94 30.88 33.98
CA LEU A 314 -38.65 30.03 32.99
C LEU A 314 -38.47 28.54 33.29
N ASN A 315 -39.51 27.75 33.02
CA ASN A 315 -39.50 26.30 33.15
C ASN A 315 -38.88 25.64 31.93
N ILE A 316 -37.55 25.51 31.99
CA ILE A 316 -36.74 24.94 30.90
C ILE A 316 -36.30 23.53 31.26
N SER A 317 -36.49 22.61 30.32
CA SER A 317 -35.95 21.26 30.39
C SER A 317 -35.17 20.91 29.13
N ALA A 318 -34.44 19.80 29.18
CA ALA A 318 -33.76 19.21 28.04
C ALA A 318 -33.88 17.69 28.13
N SER A 319 -33.76 16.99 27.01
CA SER A 319 -33.76 15.53 27.02
C SER A 319 -32.34 14.95 26.98
N TRP A 320 -31.45 15.60 26.23
CA TRP A 320 -30.01 15.36 26.23
C TRP A 320 -29.26 16.61 25.75
N LEU A 321 -28.08 16.86 26.30
CA LEU A 321 -27.21 17.96 25.88
C LEU A 321 -25.80 17.43 25.57
N PRO A 322 -25.20 17.82 24.42
CA PRO A 322 -23.85 17.41 24.07
C PRO A 322 -22.82 18.01 25.02
N ARG A 323 -21.68 17.34 25.15
CA ARG A 323 -20.51 17.91 25.82
C ARG A 323 -19.87 18.92 24.87
N SER A 324 -20.30 20.17 24.97
CA SER A 324 -19.85 21.27 24.12
C SER A 324 -19.78 22.57 24.92
N ASP A 325 -18.86 23.46 24.57
CA ASP A 325 -18.76 24.80 25.15
C ASP A 325 -19.95 25.69 24.76
N PHE A 326 -20.68 25.32 23.70
CA PHE A 326 -21.84 26.05 23.19
C PHE A 326 -23.16 25.65 23.85
N THR A 327 -23.19 24.59 24.66
CA THR A 327 -24.41 24.06 25.29
C THR A 327 -24.24 23.93 26.80
N PHE A 328 -24.98 24.73 27.55
CA PHE A 328 -25.01 24.64 29.01
C PHE A 328 -26.00 23.57 29.48
N GLY A 329 -25.58 22.71 30.40
CA GLY A 329 -26.48 21.78 31.11
C GLY A 329 -26.09 20.31 31.08
N TRP A 330 -25.12 19.88 30.24
CA TRP A 330 -24.74 18.47 30.14
C TRP A 330 -24.29 17.87 31.49
N ASN A 331 -23.58 18.66 32.30
CA ASN A 331 -23.08 18.28 33.63
C ASN A 331 -23.93 18.86 34.78
N TRP A 332 -25.09 19.44 34.48
CA TRP A 332 -25.96 20.04 35.48
C TRP A 332 -26.61 18.94 36.33
N THR A 333 -26.64 19.16 37.65
CA THR A 333 -27.17 18.21 38.62
C THR A 333 -28.44 18.80 39.21
N ASP A 334 -29.55 18.07 39.12
CA ASP A 334 -30.84 18.53 39.65
C ASP A 334 -30.77 18.58 41.19
N PRO A 335 -30.94 19.76 41.81
CA PRO A 335 -30.84 19.90 43.26
C PRO A 335 -31.94 19.14 44.02
N ARG A 336 -33.05 18.78 43.36
CA ARG A 336 -34.17 18.05 43.99
C ARG A 336 -33.92 16.54 44.05
N THR A 337 -33.24 16.00 43.04
CA THR A 337 -33.08 14.54 42.87
C THR A 337 -31.62 14.07 42.96
N GLY A 338 -30.65 14.99 42.91
CA GLY A 338 -29.22 14.68 42.89
C GLY A 338 -28.75 14.01 41.59
N GLN A 339 -29.61 13.89 40.58
CA GLN A 339 -29.30 13.21 39.31
C GLN A 339 -28.85 14.19 38.23
N ARG A 340 -28.18 13.66 37.19
CA ARG A 340 -27.81 14.41 35.98
C ARG A 340 -28.72 14.01 34.81
N PRO A 341 -29.92 14.61 34.68
CA PRO A 341 -30.94 14.14 33.76
C PRO A 341 -30.56 14.25 32.28
N PHE A 342 -29.68 15.19 31.92
CA PHE A 342 -29.38 15.57 30.53
C PHE A 342 -28.09 14.94 29.97
N ALA A 343 -27.40 14.10 30.74
CA ALA A 343 -26.11 13.52 30.36
C ALA A 343 -26.22 12.33 29.40
N ASN A 344 -27.38 11.64 29.35
CA ASN A 344 -27.53 10.38 28.61
C ASN A 344 -28.05 10.61 27.18
N PHE A 345 -27.21 10.33 26.18
CA PHE A 345 -27.54 10.46 24.75
C PHE A 345 -28.75 9.61 24.31
N SER A 346 -29.03 8.50 25.00
CA SER A 346 -30.18 7.65 24.67
C SER A 346 -31.53 8.36 24.87
N ARG A 347 -31.55 9.44 25.64
CA ARG A 347 -32.74 10.28 25.88
C ARG A 347 -32.88 11.44 24.89
N ALA A 348 -31.96 11.57 23.92
CA ALA A 348 -32.04 12.62 22.91
C ALA A 348 -33.41 12.62 22.21
N ALA A 349 -33.95 13.82 22.04
CA ALA A 349 -35.20 14.06 21.34
C ALA A 349 -34.88 14.81 20.04
N TYR A 350 -35.63 14.48 18.99
CA TYR A 350 -35.52 15.05 17.67
C TYR A 350 -36.84 15.76 17.34
N ALA A 351 -36.77 16.91 16.69
CA ALA A 351 -37.92 17.62 16.17
C ALA A 351 -37.96 17.50 14.64
N ALA A 352 -39.15 17.24 14.13
CA ALA A 352 -39.49 17.35 12.71
C ALA A 352 -40.82 18.12 12.62
N GLY A 353 -40.79 19.30 12.01
CA GLY A 353 -41.92 20.23 12.07
C GLY A 353 -42.27 20.64 13.50
N ASN A 354 -43.55 20.46 13.90
CA ASN A 354 -44.04 20.77 15.24
C ASN A 354 -44.07 19.56 16.20
N GLU A 355 -43.56 18.40 15.76
CA GLU A 355 -43.62 17.16 16.53
C GLU A 355 -42.25 16.78 17.10
N THR A 356 -42.25 16.08 18.25
CA THR A 356 -41.03 15.56 18.87
C THR A 356 -41.02 14.06 18.95
N TYR A 357 -39.85 13.52 18.65
CA TYR A 357 -39.60 12.10 18.54
C TYR A 357 -38.43 11.73 19.42
N ARG A 358 -38.59 10.70 20.26
CA ARG A 358 -37.48 10.17 21.07
C ARG A 358 -36.57 9.32 20.21
N MET A 359 -35.27 9.33 20.52
CA MET A 359 -34.27 8.47 19.86
C MET A 359 -34.72 7.00 19.71
N GLU A 360 -35.36 6.43 20.74
CA GLU A 360 -35.89 5.05 20.70
C GLU A 360 -36.96 4.87 19.62
N TYR A 361 -37.81 5.87 19.41
CA TYR A 361 -38.82 5.85 18.36
C TYR A 361 -38.16 5.93 16.97
N LEU A 362 -37.19 6.83 16.77
CA LEU A 362 -36.49 6.93 15.48
C LEU A 362 -35.80 5.60 15.15
N LYS A 363 -35.19 4.94 16.14
CA LYS A 363 -34.55 3.62 15.96
C LYS A 363 -35.53 2.51 15.60
N ALA A 364 -36.72 2.52 16.23
CA ALA A 364 -37.74 1.49 16.00
C ALA A 364 -38.49 1.68 14.67
N ASN A 365 -38.67 2.93 14.23
CA ASN A 365 -39.51 3.30 13.10
C ASN A 365 -38.72 3.86 11.91
N GLY A 366 -37.39 3.79 11.98
CA GLY A 366 -36.49 4.19 10.92
C GLY A 366 -36.19 3.05 9.95
N SER A 367 -36.07 3.38 8.67
CA SER A 367 -35.75 2.44 7.61
C SER A 367 -34.94 3.13 6.51
N CYS A 368 -34.14 2.33 5.80
CA CYS A 368 -33.42 2.78 4.62
C CYS A 368 -34.25 2.46 3.38
N GLN A 369 -34.47 3.45 2.53
CA GLN A 369 -35.25 3.31 1.30
C GLN A 369 -34.41 3.75 0.10
N PRO A 370 -34.60 3.14 -1.08
CA PRO A 370 -33.92 3.55 -2.29
C PRO A 370 -34.19 5.03 -2.60
N MET A 371 -33.12 5.78 -2.86
CA MET A 371 -33.19 7.19 -3.23
C MET A 371 -33.76 7.30 -4.65
N SER A 372 -34.88 8.03 -4.78
CA SER A 372 -35.39 8.52 -6.05
C SER A 372 -34.66 9.82 -6.43
N ASP A 373 -33.98 9.85 -7.57
CA ASP A 373 -33.24 11.03 -8.02
C ASP A 373 -34.21 12.13 -8.53
N PRO A 374 -34.26 13.32 -7.89
CA PRO A 374 -35.14 14.40 -8.31
C PRO A 374 -34.69 15.10 -9.60
N ASP A 375 -33.45 14.90 -10.06
CA ASP A 375 -32.92 15.54 -11.28
C ASP A 375 -33.44 14.91 -12.58
N PHE A 376 -34.13 13.76 -12.50
CA PHE A 376 -34.83 13.13 -13.63
C PHE A 376 -36.34 13.30 -13.48
N SER A 377 -36.88 14.31 -14.17
CA SER A 377 -38.31 14.59 -14.46
C SER A 377 -39.37 13.87 -13.60
N ALA A 378 -40.25 14.65 -12.96
CA ALA A 378 -41.35 14.24 -12.06
C ALA A 378 -42.25 13.06 -12.50
N ASP A 379 -42.19 12.63 -13.76
CA ASP A 379 -42.94 11.48 -14.30
C ASP A 379 -42.22 10.12 -14.17
N SER A 380 -40.95 10.09 -13.74
CA SER A 380 -40.25 8.81 -13.46
C SER A 380 -39.14 8.97 -12.42
N ALA A 381 -39.50 8.88 -11.14
CA ALA A 381 -38.54 8.67 -10.06
C ALA A 381 -37.70 7.41 -10.36
N ARG A 382 -36.50 7.60 -10.91
CA ARG A 382 -35.56 6.50 -11.17
C ARG A 382 -34.68 6.32 -9.95
N GLU A 383 -34.55 5.08 -9.52
CA GLU A 383 -33.61 4.69 -8.47
C GLU A 383 -32.18 5.02 -8.93
N SER A 384 -31.41 5.65 -8.05
CA SER A 384 -29.98 5.87 -8.27
C SER A 384 -29.16 4.72 -7.67
N TYR A 385 -28.07 4.36 -8.35
CA TYR A 385 -27.18 3.28 -7.96
C TYR A 385 -25.77 3.80 -7.72
N GLU A 386 -25.03 3.12 -6.86
CA GLU A 386 -23.61 3.34 -6.61
C GLU A 386 -22.83 2.10 -7.03
N TRP A 387 -21.60 2.28 -7.50
CA TRP A 387 -20.68 1.18 -7.80
C TRP A 387 -19.50 1.22 -6.84
N GLY A 388 -18.99 0.06 -6.47
CA GLY A 388 -17.88 0.03 -5.53
C GLY A 388 -17.35 -1.35 -5.21
N PHE A 389 -16.67 -1.41 -4.06
CA PHE A 389 -16.02 -2.61 -3.57
C PHE A 389 -16.48 -2.99 -2.16
N SER A 390 -16.50 -4.30 -1.91
CA SER A 390 -16.37 -4.83 -0.55
C SER A 390 -14.94 -4.62 -0.06
N PHE A 391 -14.78 -3.80 0.97
CA PHE A 391 -13.50 -3.52 1.62
C PHE A 391 -12.74 -4.79 2.01
N LEU A 392 -13.39 -5.74 2.67
CA LEU A 392 -12.75 -6.96 3.17
C LEU A 392 -12.20 -7.82 2.03
N GLN A 393 -13.02 -8.06 1.02
CA GLN A 393 -12.60 -8.82 -0.16
C GLN A 393 -11.49 -8.11 -0.95
N LEU A 394 -11.60 -6.78 -1.13
CA LEU A 394 -10.55 -6.00 -1.79
C LEU A 394 -9.23 -6.11 -1.01
N TYR A 395 -9.27 -5.98 0.32
CA TYR A 395 -8.10 -6.12 1.18
C TYR A 395 -7.46 -7.51 1.04
N ILE A 396 -8.27 -8.57 1.07
CA ILE A 396 -7.81 -9.96 0.88
C ILE A 396 -7.19 -10.13 -0.52
N LEU A 397 -7.82 -9.60 -1.57
CA LEU A 397 -7.30 -9.71 -2.93
C LEU A 397 -5.93 -9.03 -3.07
N VAL A 398 -5.76 -7.83 -2.49
CA VAL A 398 -4.47 -7.12 -2.53
C VAL A 398 -3.39 -7.91 -1.78
N VAL A 399 -3.72 -8.51 -0.63
CA VAL A 399 -2.81 -9.43 0.08
C VAL A 399 -2.43 -10.62 -0.80
N LEU A 400 -3.41 -11.27 -1.43
CA LEU A 400 -3.16 -12.42 -2.32
C LEU A 400 -2.30 -12.03 -3.53
N LEU A 401 -2.52 -10.85 -4.12
CA LEU A 401 -1.69 -10.32 -5.22
C LEU A 401 -0.25 -10.05 -4.79
N LEU A 402 -0.03 -9.55 -3.57
CA LEU A 402 1.32 -9.40 -3.01
C LEU A 402 2.00 -10.75 -2.82
N VAL A 403 1.31 -11.71 -2.20
CA VAL A 403 1.83 -13.07 -2.01
C VAL A 403 2.15 -13.72 -3.35
N TRP A 404 1.25 -13.62 -4.34
CA TRP A 404 1.48 -14.10 -5.70
C TRP A 404 2.73 -13.47 -6.32
N THR A 405 2.90 -12.16 -6.20
CA THR A 405 4.06 -11.43 -6.74
C THR A 405 5.37 -11.94 -6.11
N LEU A 406 5.39 -12.09 -4.78
CA LEU A 406 6.56 -12.61 -4.05
C LEU A 406 6.87 -14.07 -4.42
N CYS A 407 5.83 -14.90 -4.55
CA CYS A 407 5.93 -16.29 -4.99
C CYS A 407 6.56 -16.38 -6.39
N ILE A 408 6.01 -15.68 -7.38
CA ILE A 408 6.54 -15.66 -8.74
C ILE A 408 7.96 -15.11 -8.80
N ALA A 409 8.24 -14.01 -8.09
CA ALA A 409 9.58 -13.45 -8.02
C ALA A 409 10.59 -14.45 -7.46
N SER A 410 10.22 -15.22 -6.44
CA SER A 410 11.09 -16.24 -5.84
C SER A 410 11.41 -17.39 -6.83
N VAL A 411 10.41 -17.85 -7.58
CA VAL A 411 10.55 -18.93 -8.58
C VAL A 411 11.43 -18.45 -9.74
N TRP A 412 11.10 -17.28 -10.28
CA TRP A 412 11.82 -16.68 -11.39
C TRP A 412 13.29 -16.38 -11.04
N LEU A 413 13.55 -15.81 -9.85
CA LEU A 413 14.90 -15.51 -9.40
C LEU A 413 15.73 -16.80 -9.24
N LYS A 414 15.12 -17.84 -8.66
CA LYS A 414 15.77 -19.15 -8.51
C LYS A 414 16.14 -19.74 -9.88
N ALA A 415 15.20 -19.76 -10.83
CA ALA A 415 15.44 -20.25 -12.18
C ALA A 415 16.56 -19.46 -12.88
N ARG A 416 16.53 -18.12 -12.79
CA ARG A 416 17.52 -17.25 -13.45
C ARG A 416 18.93 -17.41 -12.88
N MET A 417 19.05 -17.56 -11.56
CA MET A 417 20.33 -17.81 -10.89
C MET A 417 20.91 -19.16 -11.33
N THR A 418 20.08 -20.21 -11.36
CA THR A 418 20.50 -21.55 -11.80
C THR A 418 20.93 -21.55 -13.28
N MET A 419 20.21 -20.86 -14.16
CA MET A 419 20.58 -20.73 -15.58
C MET A 419 21.91 -19.98 -15.76
N ARG A 420 22.09 -18.83 -15.10
CA ARG A 420 23.34 -18.04 -15.19
C ARG A 420 24.57 -18.83 -14.77
N MET A 421 24.48 -19.59 -13.69
CA MET A 421 25.60 -20.39 -13.18
C MET A 421 25.98 -21.53 -14.12
N ARG A 422 25.00 -22.13 -14.80
CA ARG A 422 25.21 -23.25 -15.72
C ARG A 422 25.64 -22.83 -17.13
N ARG A 423 25.87 -21.53 -17.38
CA ARG A 423 26.21 -20.92 -18.69
C ARG A 423 25.26 -21.25 -19.85
N ARG A 424 24.10 -21.89 -19.60
CA ARG A 424 23.01 -22.05 -20.57
C ARG A 424 22.11 -20.82 -20.52
N HIS A 425 21.93 -20.20 -21.67
CA HIS A 425 21.10 -19.00 -21.82
C HIS A 425 19.70 -19.31 -22.33
N ASP A 426 19.44 -20.57 -22.73
CA ASP A 426 18.26 -20.91 -23.52
C ASP A 426 17.63 -22.21 -23.04
N VAL A 427 16.32 -22.15 -22.82
CA VAL A 427 15.48 -23.28 -22.42
C VAL A 427 14.91 -23.91 -23.70
N PRO A 428 14.96 -25.24 -23.89
CA PRO A 428 14.37 -25.86 -25.07
C PRO A 428 12.87 -25.58 -25.12
N ARG A 429 12.43 -24.73 -26.07
CA ARG A 429 11.02 -24.40 -26.34
C ARG A 429 10.70 -24.67 -27.81
N GLY A 430 9.44 -24.98 -28.10
CA GLY A 430 8.95 -25.20 -29.46
C GLY A 430 9.71 -26.32 -30.17
N TYR A 431 10.15 -26.07 -31.40
CA TYR A 431 10.87 -27.07 -32.22
C TYR A 431 12.12 -27.66 -31.53
N LYS A 432 12.84 -26.88 -30.72
CA LYS A 432 13.98 -27.39 -29.95
C LYS A 432 13.54 -28.37 -28.87
N GLY A 433 12.40 -28.13 -28.23
CA GLY A 433 11.77 -29.07 -27.31
C GLY A 433 11.34 -30.36 -28.00
N VAL A 434 10.78 -30.27 -29.22
CA VAL A 434 10.39 -31.45 -30.01
C VAL A 434 11.60 -32.34 -30.30
N LEU A 435 12.72 -31.74 -30.72
CA LEU A 435 13.95 -32.47 -31.03
C LEU A 435 14.54 -33.17 -29.79
N GLU A 436 14.53 -32.50 -28.64
CA GLU A 436 14.99 -33.07 -27.36
C GLU A 436 14.09 -34.23 -26.90
N LEU A 437 12.76 -34.08 -27.02
CA LEU A 437 11.81 -35.14 -26.67
C LEU A 437 11.93 -36.35 -27.61
N ALA A 438 11.98 -36.11 -28.92
CA ALA A 438 12.16 -37.17 -29.91
C ALA A 438 13.50 -37.89 -29.69
N GLY A 439 14.56 -37.15 -29.36
CA GLY A 439 15.86 -37.71 -29.01
C GLY A 439 15.82 -38.60 -27.77
N ALA A 440 15.10 -38.17 -26.72
CA ALA A 440 14.91 -38.96 -25.51
C ALA A 440 14.13 -40.25 -25.77
N ILE A 441 13.01 -40.16 -26.50
CA ILE A 441 12.17 -41.31 -26.87
C ILE A 441 12.98 -42.32 -27.71
N ARG A 442 13.72 -41.85 -28.72
CA ARG A 442 14.60 -42.70 -29.55
C ARG A 442 15.68 -43.40 -28.73
N LYS A 443 16.22 -42.73 -27.72
CA LYS A 443 17.23 -43.29 -26.82
C LYS A 443 16.65 -44.34 -25.87
N GLU A 444 15.43 -44.13 -25.37
CA GLU A 444 14.77 -45.07 -24.45
C GLU A 444 14.14 -46.28 -25.17
N LEU A 445 13.75 -46.14 -26.45
CA LEU A 445 13.13 -47.18 -27.28
C LEU A 445 14.07 -47.73 -28.37
N GLN A 446 15.40 -47.67 -28.16
CA GLN A 446 16.40 -48.12 -29.15
C GLN A 446 16.16 -49.55 -29.69
N GLU A 447 15.55 -50.43 -28.89
CA GLU A 447 15.29 -51.82 -29.27
C GLU A 447 14.14 -52.03 -30.27
N CYS A 448 13.18 -51.11 -30.36
CA CYS A 448 11.94 -51.31 -31.13
C CYS A 448 11.81 -50.38 -32.35
N ASN A 449 12.83 -49.56 -32.63
CA ASN A 449 12.84 -48.51 -33.66
C ASN A 449 11.54 -47.67 -33.68
N PRO A 450 11.43 -46.62 -32.84
CA PRO A 450 10.16 -45.95 -32.59
C PRO A 450 9.58 -45.19 -33.79
N ASP A 451 10.36 -44.95 -34.84
CA ASP A 451 9.91 -44.30 -36.07
C ASP A 451 9.01 -45.22 -36.92
N ASP A 452 9.01 -46.53 -36.68
CA ASP A 452 8.22 -47.53 -37.42
C ASP A 452 6.87 -47.87 -36.75
N LEU A 453 6.63 -47.36 -35.53
CA LEU A 453 5.42 -47.64 -34.74
C LEU A 453 4.29 -46.67 -35.09
N SER A 454 3.06 -47.18 -35.19
CA SER A 454 1.87 -46.32 -35.27
C SER A 454 1.66 -45.54 -33.96
N HIS A 455 0.89 -44.46 -34.00
CA HIS A 455 0.61 -43.62 -32.83
C HIS A 455 0.15 -44.43 -31.60
N ASP A 456 -0.79 -45.37 -31.79
CA ASP A 456 -1.37 -46.13 -30.69
C ASP A 456 -0.40 -47.18 -30.15
N GLN A 457 0.37 -47.82 -31.03
CA GLN A 457 1.43 -48.76 -30.64
C GLN A 457 2.56 -48.07 -29.89
N LEU A 458 2.97 -46.87 -30.34
CA LEU A 458 3.99 -46.07 -29.67
C LEU A 458 3.50 -45.62 -28.28
N HIS A 459 2.24 -45.19 -28.16
CA HIS A 459 1.64 -44.80 -26.88
C HIS A 459 1.57 -45.98 -25.91
N GLU A 460 1.14 -47.15 -26.38
CA GLU A 460 1.05 -48.36 -25.58
C GLU A 460 2.43 -48.82 -25.09
N GLU A 461 3.45 -48.75 -25.94
CA GLU A 461 4.82 -49.15 -25.57
C GLU A 461 5.44 -48.18 -24.55
N ILE A 462 5.20 -46.87 -24.69
CA ILE A 462 5.60 -45.85 -23.71
C ILE A 462 4.91 -46.10 -22.35
N MET A 463 3.63 -46.47 -22.35
CA MET A 463 2.90 -46.74 -21.12
C MET A 463 3.30 -48.07 -20.46
N LYS A 464 3.46 -49.14 -21.24
CA LYS A 464 3.80 -50.47 -20.74
C LYS A 464 5.26 -50.60 -20.31
N ARG A 465 6.22 -50.21 -21.16
CA ARG A 465 7.65 -50.36 -20.87
C ARG A 465 8.19 -49.22 -20.02
N LEU A 466 7.81 -47.99 -20.33
CA LEU A 466 8.42 -46.81 -19.71
C LEU A 466 7.57 -46.21 -18.58
N ARG A 467 6.38 -46.76 -18.28
CA ARG A 467 5.41 -46.23 -17.31
C ARG A 467 5.16 -44.73 -17.49
N GLY A 468 5.00 -44.29 -18.74
CA GLY A 468 4.78 -42.90 -19.13
C GLY A 468 6.06 -42.14 -19.55
N GLY A 469 7.24 -42.76 -19.40
CA GLY A 469 8.52 -42.22 -19.87
C GLY A 469 9.01 -40.99 -19.12
N ARG A 470 10.32 -40.74 -19.13
CA ARG A 470 10.89 -39.56 -18.46
C ARG A 470 12.03 -38.96 -19.24
N ILE A 471 12.10 -37.65 -19.25
CA ILE A 471 13.17 -36.88 -19.87
C ILE A 471 14.01 -36.16 -18.81
N GLU A 472 15.32 -36.31 -18.90
CA GLU A 472 16.31 -35.50 -18.17
C GLU A 472 17.10 -34.68 -19.19
N LEU A 473 17.26 -33.39 -18.93
CA LEU A 473 18.11 -32.55 -19.77
C LEU A 473 19.57 -32.76 -19.40
N GLU A 474 20.45 -32.81 -20.40
CA GLU A 474 21.89 -33.02 -20.22
C GLU A 474 22.48 -32.08 -19.15
N LYS A 475 23.17 -32.67 -18.17
CA LYS A 475 23.73 -31.98 -17.01
C LYS A 475 24.83 -31.01 -17.42
N ALA A 476 24.72 -29.76 -17.02
CA ALA A 476 25.85 -28.82 -17.04
C ALA A 476 26.77 -29.06 -15.82
N ASP A 477 28.08 -28.83 -16.01
CA ASP A 477 29.23 -29.24 -15.15
C ASP A 477 29.30 -28.78 -13.67
N SER A 478 28.19 -28.46 -12.99
CA SER A 478 28.26 -28.27 -11.52
C SER A 478 26.97 -28.62 -10.77
N PRO A 479 27.06 -29.41 -9.66
CA PRO A 479 25.88 -29.96 -8.99
C PRO A 479 25.38 -29.19 -7.77
N GLU A 480 26.04 -28.14 -7.26
CA GLU A 480 25.61 -27.55 -5.98
C GLU A 480 24.56 -26.42 -6.12
N PRO A 481 23.35 -26.58 -5.54
CA PRO A 481 22.36 -25.51 -5.48
C PRO A 481 22.82 -24.40 -4.51
N TRP A 482 23.17 -23.25 -5.07
CA TRP A 482 23.57 -22.07 -4.30
C TRP A 482 22.35 -21.38 -3.66
N GLY A 483 22.38 -21.16 -2.34
CA GLY A 483 21.28 -20.53 -1.61
C GLY A 483 21.16 -19.02 -1.91
N LEU A 484 19.92 -18.54 -2.12
CA LEU A 484 19.58 -17.12 -2.35
C LEU A 484 20.29 -16.18 -1.36
N TRP A 485 20.24 -16.53 -0.08
CA TRP A 485 20.88 -15.79 1.00
C TRP A 485 22.40 -15.74 0.89
N ARG A 486 23.04 -16.79 0.38
CA ARG A 486 24.50 -16.87 0.29
C ARG A 486 25.03 -15.99 -0.86
N GLY A 487 24.31 -15.90 -1.97
CA GLY A 487 24.62 -15.00 -3.10
C GLY A 487 24.33 -13.53 -2.80
N ALA A 488 23.18 -13.23 -2.17
CA ALA A 488 22.87 -11.88 -1.69
C ALA A 488 23.88 -11.44 -0.61
N TRP A 489 24.26 -12.34 0.29
CA TRP A 489 25.29 -12.08 1.30
C TRP A 489 26.68 -11.87 0.67
N ALA A 490 27.06 -12.63 -0.36
CA ALA A 490 28.29 -12.42 -1.10
C ALA A 490 28.32 -11.04 -1.79
N TYR A 491 27.23 -10.67 -2.46
CA TYR A 491 27.09 -9.34 -3.07
C TYR A 491 27.11 -8.21 -2.03
N CYS A 492 26.38 -8.36 -0.92
CA CYS A 492 26.41 -7.39 0.19
C CYS A 492 27.78 -7.31 0.87
N LYS A 493 28.53 -8.41 0.91
CA LYS A 493 29.90 -8.45 1.46
C LYS A 493 30.90 -7.75 0.53
N ASP A 494 30.76 -7.95 -0.77
CA ASP A 494 31.60 -7.30 -1.79
C ASP A 494 31.32 -5.79 -1.88
N GLU A 495 30.06 -5.39 -1.65
CA GLU A 495 29.60 -4.00 -1.77
C GLU A 495 29.27 -3.32 -0.42
N LYS A 496 29.87 -3.82 0.67
CA LYS A 496 29.57 -3.44 2.06
C LYS A 496 29.51 -1.94 2.35
N ARG A 497 30.31 -1.12 1.66
CA ARG A 497 30.36 0.34 1.86
C ARG A 497 29.08 1.04 1.38
N TRP A 498 28.49 0.55 0.30
CA TRP A 498 27.27 1.12 -0.27
C TRP A 498 26.02 0.60 0.45
N VAL A 499 26.02 -0.67 0.84
CA VAL A 499 24.93 -1.25 1.66
C VAL A 499 24.83 -0.56 3.02
N VAL A 500 25.97 -0.30 3.69
CA VAL A 500 26.00 0.48 4.94
C VAL A 500 25.48 1.90 4.72
N ALA A 501 25.82 2.55 3.59
CA ALA A 501 25.31 3.89 3.29
C ALA A 501 23.76 3.91 3.17
N ILE A 502 23.16 2.91 2.52
CA ILE A 502 21.69 2.79 2.42
C ILE A 502 21.07 2.50 3.78
N LEU A 503 21.64 1.57 4.56
CA LEU A 503 21.14 1.21 5.89
C LEU A 503 21.21 2.38 6.88
N VAL A 504 22.18 3.27 6.76
CA VAL A 504 22.28 4.49 7.58
C VAL A 504 21.22 5.53 7.18
N MET A 505 20.76 5.53 5.94
CA MET A 505 19.78 6.50 5.41
C MET A 505 18.32 6.12 5.68
N ILE A 506 18.03 4.84 5.93
CA ILE A 506 16.66 4.32 6.17
C ILE A 506 16.06 4.76 7.52
N PRO A 507 16.76 4.71 8.67
CA PRO A 507 16.19 5.11 9.96
C PRO A 507 15.79 6.61 10.02
N PRO A 508 16.60 7.56 9.50
CA PRO A 508 16.19 8.96 9.40
C PRO A 508 14.96 9.15 8.51
N PHE A 509 14.86 8.41 7.38
CA PHE A 509 13.68 8.44 6.52
C PHE A 509 12.43 7.98 7.28
N ALA A 510 12.47 6.83 7.93
CA ALA A 510 11.33 6.27 8.66
C ALA A 510 10.88 7.17 9.82
N GLY A 511 11.83 7.76 10.57
CA GLY A 511 11.53 8.66 11.68
C GLY A 511 11.01 10.03 11.25
N LEU A 512 11.38 10.54 10.07
CA LEU A 512 10.90 11.83 9.57
C LEU A 512 9.60 11.70 8.76
N ALA A 513 9.37 10.57 8.10
CA ALA A 513 8.13 10.29 7.39
C ALA A 513 6.92 10.13 8.33
N SER A 514 7.12 9.64 9.55
CA SER A 514 6.06 9.49 10.55
C SER A 514 5.57 10.82 11.16
N VAL A 515 6.31 11.91 10.95
CA VAL A 515 5.98 13.26 11.46
C VAL A 515 5.45 14.16 10.33
N ASP A 516 5.04 13.56 9.20
CA ASP A 516 4.54 14.22 7.99
C ASP A 516 5.44 15.38 7.49
N SER A 517 6.74 15.20 7.70
CA SER A 517 7.75 16.16 7.29
C SER A 517 8.08 15.94 5.82
N SER A 518 7.83 16.95 5.00
CA SER A 518 8.33 17.09 3.61
C SER A 518 9.79 16.65 3.44
N PHE A 519 10.61 16.89 4.47
CA PHE A 519 12.03 16.52 4.48
C PHE A 519 12.25 15.00 4.59
N GLY A 520 11.34 14.28 5.25
CA GLY A 520 11.31 12.82 5.27
C GLY A 520 11.11 12.25 3.86
N TRP A 521 10.14 12.75 3.10
CA TRP A 521 9.91 12.31 1.73
C TRP A 521 11.07 12.62 0.77
N TRP A 522 11.80 13.73 0.98
CA TRP A 522 12.99 14.05 0.20
C TRP A 522 14.12 13.02 0.35
N LEU A 523 14.25 12.36 1.51
CA LEU A 523 15.29 11.36 1.75
C LEU A 523 15.17 10.11 0.84
N LEU A 524 14.02 9.89 0.20
CA LEU A 524 13.87 8.85 -0.84
C LEU A 524 14.72 9.14 -2.08
N VAL A 525 14.94 10.40 -2.43
CA VAL A 525 15.70 10.81 -3.62
C VAL A 525 17.14 10.25 -3.60
N PRO A 526 17.96 10.51 -2.56
CA PRO A 526 19.31 9.97 -2.53
C PRO A 526 19.33 8.45 -2.30
N ILE A 527 18.35 7.87 -1.61
CA ILE A 527 18.23 6.40 -1.46
C ILE A 527 18.02 5.75 -2.84
N LEU A 528 17.05 6.22 -3.62
CA LEU A 528 16.77 5.69 -4.96
C LEU A 528 17.94 5.94 -5.92
N SER A 529 18.59 7.10 -5.84
CA SER A 529 19.80 7.43 -6.61
C SER A 529 20.97 6.48 -6.31
N THR A 530 21.18 6.13 -5.04
CA THR A 530 22.22 5.15 -4.64
C THR A 530 21.89 3.74 -5.12
N MET A 531 20.62 3.32 -5.08
CA MET A 531 20.18 2.03 -5.59
C MET A 531 20.33 1.95 -7.12
N LEU A 532 20.00 3.03 -7.83
CA LEU A 532 20.21 3.13 -9.28
C LEU A 532 21.71 3.09 -9.64
N ALA A 533 22.56 3.76 -8.85
CA ALA A 533 24.01 3.72 -9.03
C ALA A 533 24.55 2.29 -8.86
N MET A 534 24.13 1.56 -7.84
CA MET A 534 24.58 0.17 -7.64
C MET A 534 24.11 -0.79 -8.73
N THR A 535 22.97 -0.54 -9.35
CA THR A 535 22.40 -1.42 -10.39
C THR A 535 23.01 -1.17 -11.76
N VAL A 536 23.24 0.09 -12.15
CA VAL A 536 23.67 0.47 -13.50
C VAL A 536 25.19 0.52 -13.66
N ALA A 537 25.91 1.03 -12.67
CA ALA A 537 27.33 1.38 -12.82
C ALA A 537 28.26 0.25 -12.31
N ARG A 538 29.24 -0.14 -13.14
CA ARG A 538 30.16 -1.25 -12.84
C ARG A 538 31.41 -0.82 -12.08
N SER A 539 31.81 0.45 -12.18
CA SER A 539 32.99 1.01 -11.51
C SER A 539 32.63 1.95 -10.36
N ARG A 540 33.50 2.09 -9.35
CA ARG A 540 33.26 3.00 -8.22
C ARG A 540 33.15 4.47 -8.65
N GLU A 541 33.84 4.84 -9.71
CA GLU A 541 33.86 6.20 -10.26
C GLU A 541 32.57 6.52 -11.02
N SER A 542 32.08 5.59 -11.85
CA SER A 542 30.80 5.75 -12.55
C SER A 542 29.61 5.77 -11.58
N ARG A 543 29.66 4.99 -10.49
CA ARG A 543 28.64 5.00 -9.42
C ARG A 543 28.55 6.34 -8.71
N PHE A 544 29.69 6.98 -8.42
CA PHE A 544 29.70 8.28 -7.77
C PHE A 544 29.12 9.37 -8.67
N VAL A 545 29.42 9.32 -9.97
CA VAL A 545 28.86 10.24 -10.97
C VAL A 545 27.35 10.04 -11.13
N LEU A 546 26.88 8.79 -11.21
CA LEU A 546 25.44 8.49 -11.32
C LEU A 546 24.67 8.91 -10.07
N LEU A 547 25.23 8.67 -8.88
CA LEU A 547 24.64 9.10 -7.62
C LEU A 547 24.51 10.62 -7.56
N LEU A 548 25.55 11.34 -7.93
CA LEU A 548 25.57 12.80 -7.85
C LEU A 548 24.61 13.40 -8.89
N ALA A 549 24.59 12.89 -10.12
CA ALA A 549 23.64 13.30 -11.14
C ALA A 549 22.18 12.96 -10.76
N GLY A 550 21.93 11.74 -10.28
CA GLY A 550 20.60 11.27 -9.88
C GLY A 550 20.05 12.02 -8.66
N SER A 551 20.88 12.32 -7.67
CA SER A 551 20.48 13.07 -6.48
C SER A 551 20.20 14.54 -6.79
N VAL A 552 20.97 15.16 -7.69
CA VAL A 552 20.72 16.54 -8.15
C VAL A 552 19.42 16.62 -8.95
N LEU A 553 19.25 15.74 -9.95
CA LEU A 553 18.03 15.71 -10.77
C LEU A 553 16.78 15.41 -9.93
N GLY A 554 16.85 14.39 -9.06
CA GLY A 554 15.74 14.04 -8.20
C GLY A 554 15.39 15.12 -7.18
N THR A 555 16.38 15.90 -6.70
CA THR A 555 16.12 17.05 -5.82
C THR A 555 15.41 18.17 -6.55
N VAL A 556 15.78 18.45 -7.81
CA VAL A 556 15.09 19.45 -8.64
C VAL A 556 13.64 19.04 -8.90
N VAL A 557 13.40 17.78 -9.25
CA VAL A 557 12.04 17.25 -9.47
C VAL A 557 11.22 17.30 -8.18
N PHE A 558 11.79 16.87 -7.06
CA PHE A 558 11.12 16.92 -5.76
C PHE A 558 10.73 18.35 -5.38
N LEU A 559 11.66 19.31 -5.50
CA LEU A 559 11.39 20.71 -5.21
C LEU A 559 10.32 21.30 -6.14
N GLY A 560 10.32 20.93 -7.42
CA GLY A 560 9.29 21.34 -8.38
C GLY A 560 7.90 20.82 -8.02
N ALA A 561 7.78 19.52 -7.71
CA ALA A 561 6.52 18.92 -7.28
C ALA A 561 6.03 19.49 -5.93
N TRP A 562 6.96 19.68 -4.99
CA TRP A 562 6.68 20.28 -3.67
C TRP A 562 6.19 21.73 -3.76
N TYR A 563 6.79 22.54 -4.64
CA TYR A 563 6.35 23.94 -4.83
C TYR A 563 4.97 24.02 -5.51
N GLY A 564 4.69 23.12 -6.45
CA GLY A 564 3.41 23.04 -7.16
C GLY A 564 2.23 22.67 -6.27
N THR A 565 2.39 21.69 -5.37
CA THR A 565 1.33 21.29 -4.43
C THR A 565 1.01 22.37 -3.39
N ARG A 566 2.01 23.18 -3.00
CA ARG A 566 1.84 24.27 -2.02
C ARG A 566 1.18 25.53 -2.61
N GLN A 567 1.28 25.74 -3.93
CA GLN A 567 0.55 26.82 -4.60
C GLN A 567 -0.94 26.49 -4.73
N ASN A 568 -1.30 25.23 -5.02
CA ASN A 568 -2.71 24.83 -5.09
C ASN A 568 -3.44 24.95 -3.75
N THR A 569 -2.76 24.73 -2.62
CA THR A 569 -3.36 24.89 -1.28
C THR A 569 -3.59 26.35 -0.88
N ARG A 570 -2.97 27.34 -1.54
CA ARG A 570 -3.26 28.77 -1.28
C ARG A 570 -4.50 29.29 -2.01
N TYR A 571 -4.96 28.62 -3.06
CA TYR A 571 -6.17 29.03 -3.80
C TYR A 571 -7.48 28.50 -3.21
N TRP A 572 -7.41 27.64 -2.19
CA TRP A 572 -8.59 27.12 -1.47
C TRP A 572 -8.89 27.88 -0.16
N TRP A 573 -8.11 28.90 0.19
CA TRP A 573 -8.28 29.73 1.39
C TRP A 573 -8.41 31.22 1.06
N TYR A 574 -9.06 31.54 -0.07
CA TYR A 574 -9.54 32.88 -0.40
C TYR A 574 -11.01 32.83 -0.79
#